data_AF-A0A953XUN0-F1
#
_entry.id   AF-A0A953XUN0-F1
#
_cell.length_a   1.000
_cell.length_b   1.000
_cell.length_c   1.000
_cell.angle_alpha   90.00
_cell.angle_beta   90.00
_cell.angle_gamma   90.00
#
_symmetry.space_group_name_H-M   'P 1'
#
loop_
_entity.id
_entity.type
_entity.pdbx_description
1 polymer ?
#
loop_
_entity_poly.entity_id
_entity_poly.type
_entity_poly.pdbx_seq_one_letter_code
_entity_poly.pdbx_strand_id
1 'polypeptide(L)'
;MKRMLIAILAVACAGLGGLLINGHDSQPVVIAQDAQPEKIKNIEAHLKADEAYQKADLAGRLGIIAEMLKAKTIDWSQARGTQMREMMTYARAHEMDPDKNLVALVTWLGAESKDYKGAIRTASNNTGALAALIETYGAQRLYKDETFLKGDSQAKLARIKELWEARELDQGQCYELTAMYIYEHLAPANGDIDKQIKMFGELNRAKCMDWAGSASVHDALLTRALETKKDLDTVEKKLAWIGERTSNKDGDLSWMVVGRRRLTLFMHVLDGTMSGLGMEERAAKIDEYQKKDLISSSDASDLNATYCERK
;
A
#
# COMPACT_ATOMS: atom_id res chain seq x y z
N MET A 1 -29.71 44.34 57.97
CA MET A 1 -29.76 42.91 57.59
C MET A 1 -28.37 42.53 57.07
N LYS A 2 -27.43 42.19 57.96
CA LYS A 2 -26.86 40.84 58.22
C LYS A 2 -26.39 40.06 56.96
N ARG A 3 -25.06 40.04 56.80
CA ARG A 3 -24.08 39.00 56.31
C ARG A 3 -24.69 37.67 55.80
N MET A 4 -24.16 36.95 54.80
CA MET A 4 -22.81 36.36 54.77
C MET A 4 -22.52 35.61 53.43
N LEU A 5 -21.24 35.46 53.09
CA LEU A 5 -20.64 34.66 51.99
C LEU A 5 -20.97 33.15 52.04
N ILE A 6 -20.80 32.45 50.90
CA ILE A 6 -19.78 31.38 50.68
C ILE A 6 -19.58 31.16 49.17
N ALA A 7 -18.31 31.20 48.75
CA ALA A 7 -17.81 30.69 47.48
C ALA A 7 -17.46 29.21 47.61
N ILE A 8 -17.70 28.39 46.57
CA ILE A 8 -16.89 27.20 46.30
C ILE A 8 -16.51 27.17 44.82
N LEU A 9 -15.19 27.20 44.63
CA LEU A 9 -14.40 27.04 43.43
C LEU A 9 -14.30 25.55 43.09
N ALA A 10 -14.46 25.17 41.82
CA ALA A 10 -13.80 24.00 41.23
C ALA A 10 -13.76 24.13 39.70
N VAL A 11 -12.83 24.97 39.23
CA VAL A 11 -12.21 24.80 37.92
C VAL A 11 -10.95 23.96 38.12
N ALA A 12 -10.93 22.77 37.53
CA ALA A 12 -9.75 22.00 37.16
C ALA A 12 -10.17 21.19 35.91
N CYS A 13 -9.96 21.74 34.70
CA CYS A 13 -8.76 21.69 33.88
C CYS A 13 -8.68 20.46 32.95
N ALA A 14 -8.41 20.76 31.66
CA ALA A 14 -8.02 19.94 30.52
C ALA A 14 -9.18 19.46 29.59
N GLY A 15 -9.31 19.87 28.32
CA GLY A 15 -8.33 20.49 27.42
C GLY A 15 -8.93 21.53 26.48
N LEU A 16 -8.62 22.78 26.77
CA LEU A 16 -8.48 23.85 25.77
C LEU A 16 -7.12 23.65 25.11
N GLY A 17 -7.10 23.15 23.88
CA GLY A 17 -5.96 23.24 22.98
C GLY A 17 -6.06 24.50 22.13
N GLY A 18 -6.06 25.68 22.76
CA GLY A 18 -6.00 26.97 22.07
C GLY A 18 -4.54 27.41 21.95
N LEU A 19 -4.03 27.47 20.72
CA LEU A 19 -2.71 28.01 20.41
C LEU A 19 -2.76 29.54 20.54
N LEU A 20 -2.13 30.09 21.58
CA LEU A 20 -1.87 31.53 21.72
C LEU A 20 -0.57 31.87 20.98
N ILE A 21 -0.69 32.49 19.80
CA ILE A 21 0.45 33.13 19.12
C ILE A 21 0.51 34.58 19.63
N ASN A 22 1.55 34.90 20.39
CA ASN A 22 1.82 36.27 20.83
C ASN A 22 2.31 37.11 19.64
N GLY A 23 1.45 38.00 19.15
CA GLY A 23 1.80 39.14 18.29
C GLY A 23 1.34 40.42 18.97
N HIS A 24 2.26 41.38 19.11
CA HIS A 24 2.00 42.73 19.60
C HIS A 24 0.88 43.41 18.80
N ASP A 25 -0.03 44.10 19.51
CA ASP A 25 -1.05 45.01 18.99
C ASP A 25 -2.00 44.48 17.91
N SER A 26 -2.96 43.62 18.30
CA SER A 26 -4.25 43.53 17.60
C SER A 26 -5.30 42.94 18.53
N GLN A 27 -6.53 43.47 18.48
CA GLN A 27 -7.65 42.95 19.28
C GLN A 27 -7.87 41.44 19.06
N PRO A 28 -8.29 40.69 20.09
CA PRO A 28 -8.60 39.28 19.95
C PRO A 28 -9.75 39.09 18.98
N VAL A 29 -9.45 38.56 17.78
CA VAL A 29 -10.46 38.04 16.87
C VAL A 29 -10.95 36.71 17.46
N VAL A 30 -12.11 36.73 18.09
CA VAL A 30 -12.86 35.52 18.44
C VAL A 30 -13.41 34.95 17.13
N ILE A 31 -12.74 33.94 16.58
CA ILE A 31 -13.32 33.13 15.51
C ILE A 31 -14.39 32.26 16.17
N ALA A 32 -15.67 32.58 15.94
CA ALA A 32 -16.75 31.69 16.32
C ALA A 32 -16.54 30.34 15.65
N GLN A 33 -16.33 29.29 16.44
CA GLN A 33 -16.46 27.93 15.93
C GLN A 33 -17.95 27.70 15.69
N ASP A 34 -18.33 27.52 14.42
CA ASP A 34 -19.68 27.08 14.07
C ASP A 34 -20.08 25.89 14.94
N ALA A 35 -21.31 25.90 15.46
CA ALA A 35 -21.85 24.82 16.26
C ALA A 35 -21.65 23.50 15.50
N GLN A 36 -21.00 22.52 16.15
CA GLN A 36 -20.85 21.21 15.52
C GLN A 36 -22.23 20.58 15.31
N PRO A 37 -22.49 19.98 14.14
CA PRO A 37 -23.78 19.36 13.85
C PRO A 37 -24.08 18.26 14.85
N GLU A 38 -25.36 18.10 15.21
CA GLU A 38 -25.79 17.05 16.13
C GLU A 38 -25.48 15.67 15.54
N LYS A 39 -24.81 14.83 16.34
CA LYS A 39 -24.41 13.48 15.93
C LYS A 39 -25.60 12.52 16.00
N ILE A 40 -25.84 11.81 14.90
CA ILE A 40 -26.85 10.75 14.81
C ILE A 40 -26.30 9.51 15.52
N LYS A 41 -26.85 9.24 16.71
CA LYS A 41 -26.46 8.07 17.52
C LYS A 41 -26.96 6.75 16.94
N ASN A 42 -28.14 6.75 16.32
CA ASN A 42 -28.74 5.56 15.71
C ASN A 42 -28.99 5.79 14.21
N ILE A 43 -27.97 5.50 13.40
CA ILE A 43 -28.02 5.68 11.95
C ILE A 43 -29.11 4.81 11.29
N GLU A 44 -29.37 3.60 11.80
CA GLU A 44 -30.36 2.70 11.22
C GLU A 44 -31.78 3.23 11.36
N ALA A 45 -32.14 3.76 12.52
CA ALA A 45 -33.44 4.37 12.74
C ALA A 45 -33.61 5.63 11.87
N HIS A 46 -32.54 6.43 11.73
CA HIS A 46 -32.55 7.62 10.88
C HIS A 46 -32.79 7.27 9.41
N LEU A 47 -32.02 6.34 8.86
CA LEU A 47 -32.14 5.93 7.46
C LEU A 47 -33.46 5.21 7.15
N LYS A 48 -34.04 4.49 8.12
CA LYS A 48 -35.38 3.89 7.98
C LYS A 48 -36.49 4.93 7.87
N ALA A 49 -36.33 6.08 8.52
CA ALA A 49 -37.29 7.17 8.47
C ALA A 49 -37.08 8.11 7.25
N ASP A 50 -35.92 8.03 6.59
CA ASP A 50 -35.57 8.86 5.43
C ASP A 50 -36.19 8.30 4.14
N GLU A 51 -37.22 8.97 3.63
CA GLU A 51 -37.93 8.58 2.40
C GLU A 51 -37.03 8.59 1.16
N ALA A 52 -36.09 9.53 1.06
CA ALA A 52 -35.15 9.60 -0.06
C ALA A 52 -34.21 8.40 -0.04
N TYR A 53 -33.74 8.01 1.15
CA TYR A 53 -32.94 6.81 1.32
C TYR A 53 -33.70 5.54 0.96
N GLN A 54 -34.95 5.40 1.42
CA GLN A 54 -35.75 4.20 1.14
C GLN A 54 -36.01 4.00 -0.37
N LYS A 55 -36.25 5.10 -1.10
CA LYS A 55 -36.53 5.09 -2.55
C LYS A 55 -35.28 5.05 -3.44
N ALA A 56 -34.11 5.37 -2.90
CA ALA A 56 -32.87 5.38 -3.66
C ALA A 56 -32.41 3.96 -4.03
N ASP A 57 -31.75 3.86 -5.18
CA ASP A 57 -30.97 2.69 -5.57
C ASP A 57 -29.69 2.56 -4.72
N LEU A 58 -28.90 1.50 -4.93
CA LEU A 58 -27.68 1.28 -4.15
C LEU A 58 -26.76 2.51 -4.19
N ALA A 59 -26.47 3.04 -5.38
CA ALA A 59 -25.59 4.19 -5.54
C ALA A 59 -26.10 5.43 -4.78
N GLY A 60 -27.41 5.72 -4.88
CA GLY A 60 -28.05 6.81 -4.17
C GLY A 60 -28.00 6.64 -2.65
N ARG A 61 -28.24 5.43 -2.13
CA ARG A 61 -28.13 5.15 -0.69
C ARG A 61 -26.71 5.35 -0.18
N LEU A 62 -25.71 4.84 -0.90
CA LEU A 62 -24.31 5.05 -0.55
C LEU A 62 -23.93 6.53 -0.59
N GLY A 63 -24.46 7.29 -1.56
CA GLY A 63 -24.27 8.73 -1.70
C GLY A 63 -24.86 9.53 -0.53
N ILE A 64 -26.07 9.17 -0.07
CA ILE A 64 -26.68 9.78 1.12
C ILE A 64 -25.79 9.57 2.35
N ILE A 65 -25.31 8.34 2.57
CA ILE A 65 -24.40 8.04 3.69
C ILE A 65 -23.08 8.84 3.56
N ALA A 66 -22.56 9.01 2.35
CA ALA A 66 -21.34 9.79 2.10
C ALA A 66 -21.54 11.28 2.43
N GLU A 67 -22.68 11.87 2.07
CA GLU A 67 -23.01 13.26 2.42
C GLU A 67 -23.24 13.42 3.93
N MET A 68 -23.85 12.44 4.62
CA MET A 68 -23.95 12.45 6.08
C MET A 68 -22.57 12.46 6.75
N LEU A 69 -21.63 11.65 6.24
CA LEU A 69 -20.24 11.63 6.73
C LEU A 69 -19.56 12.98 6.51
N LYS A 70 -19.70 13.56 5.31
CA LYS A 70 -19.12 14.86 4.96
C LYS A 70 -19.71 16.00 5.78
N ALA A 71 -21.02 15.95 6.06
CA ALA A 71 -21.72 16.85 6.97
C ALA A 71 -21.38 16.60 8.44
N LYS A 72 -20.55 15.60 8.75
CA LYS A 72 -20.15 15.21 10.11
C LYS A 72 -21.34 14.87 11.01
N THR A 73 -22.48 14.46 10.47
CA THR A 73 -23.63 14.01 11.29
C THR A 73 -23.46 12.57 11.76
N ILE A 74 -22.62 11.79 11.07
CA ILE A 74 -22.18 10.45 11.48
C ILE A 74 -20.64 10.41 11.55
N ASP A 75 -20.09 9.35 12.13
CA ASP A 75 -18.65 9.07 12.07
C ASP A 75 -18.27 8.10 10.94
N TRP A 76 -16.96 7.97 10.73
CA TRP A 76 -16.40 7.13 9.67
C TRP A 76 -16.76 5.65 9.81
N SER A 77 -16.79 5.13 11.05
CA SER A 77 -17.08 3.72 11.32
C SER A 77 -18.56 3.40 11.05
N GLN A 78 -19.46 4.30 11.45
CA GLN A 78 -20.89 4.22 11.14
C GLN A 78 -21.12 4.26 9.63
N ALA A 79 -20.46 5.18 8.92
CA ALA A 79 -20.56 5.30 7.47
C ALA A 79 -20.05 4.04 6.76
N ARG A 80 -18.83 3.58 7.08
CA ARG A 80 -18.22 2.37 6.48
C ARG A 80 -19.09 1.14 6.72
N GLY A 81 -19.51 0.90 7.97
CA GLY A 81 -20.31 -0.27 8.32
C GLY A 81 -21.69 -0.28 7.65
N THR A 82 -22.32 0.89 7.48
CA THR A 82 -23.62 0.99 6.81
C THR A 82 -23.48 0.79 5.30
N GLN A 83 -22.48 1.41 4.67
CA GLN A 83 -22.21 1.24 3.24
C GLN A 83 -21.87 -0.22 2.89
N MET A 84 -21.05 -0.90 3.72
CA MET A 84 -20.79 -2.34 3.56
C MET A 84 -22.09 -3.16 3.64
N ARG A 85 -22.99 -2.82 4.57
CA ARG A 85 -24.27 -3.52 4.71
C ARG A 85 -25.19 -3.34 3.52
N GLU A 86 -25.29 -2.13 2.96
CA GLU A 86 -26.09 -1.88 1.77
C GLU A 86 -25.56 -2.64 0.57
N MET A 87 -24.23 -2.64 0.36
CA MET A 87 -23.60 -3.45 -0.70
C MET A 87 -23.86 -4.94 -0.52
N MET A 88 -23.76 -5.47 0.71
CA MET A 88 -24.05 -6.89 0.97
C MET A 88 -25.54 -7.23 0.83
N THR A 89 -26.43 -6.30 1.17
CA THR A 89 -27.88 -6.47 0.99
C THR A 89 -28.23 -6.51 -0.49
N TYR A 90 -27.65 -5.59 -1.28
CA TYR A 90 -27.75 -5.59 -2.73
C TYR A 90 -27.22 -6.92 -3.31
N ALA A 91 -26.02 -7.35 -2.90
CA ALA A 91 -25.43 -8.58 -3.39
C ALA A 91 -26.30 -9.81 -3.14
N ARG A 92 -26.86 -9.96 -1.94
CA ARG A 92 -27.78 -11.06 -1.60
C ARG A 92 -29.06 -11.03 -2.45
N ALA A 93 -29.59 -9.85 -2.74
CA ALA A 93 -30.76 -9.69 -3.60
C ALA A 93 -30.50 -10.00 -5.08
N HIS A 94 -29.22 -10.03 -5.50
CA HIS A 94 -28.79 -10.25 -6.88
C HIS A 94 -27.99 -11.55 -7.04
N GLU A 95 -28.27 -12.57 -6.22
CA GLU A 95 -27.66 -13.91 -6.31
C GLU A 95 -26.13 -13.93 -6.12
N MET A 96 -25.57 -12.91 -5.47
CA MET A 96 -24.15 -12.76 -5.12
C MET A 96 -23.92 -12.94 -3.62
N ASP A 97 -24.72 -13.76 -2.95
CA ASP A 97 -24.51 -14.09 -1.54
C ASP A 97 -23.17 -14.85 -1.38
N PRO A 98 -22.21 -14.40 -0.54
CA PRO A 98 -20.91 -15.04 -0.40
C PRO A 98 -21.00 -16.52 0.00
N ASP A 99 -22.03 -16.92 0.73
CA ASP A 99 -22.22 -18.33 1.14
C ASP A 99 -22.57 -19.24 -0.04
N LYS A 100 -23.13 -18.67 -1.12
CA LYS A 100 -23.64 -19.41 -2.29
C LYS A 100 -22.81 -19.16 -3.55
N ASN A 101 -22.37 -17.92 -3.75
CA ASN A 101 -21.76 -17.43 -4.98
C ASN A 101 -20.70 -16.35 -4.71
N LEU A 102 -19.71 -16.71 -3.89
CA LEU A 102 -18.55 -15.86 -3.57
C LEU A 102 -17.83 -15.31 -4.81
N VAL A 103 -17.71 -16.13 -5.88
CA VAL A 103 -17.05 -15.72 -7.12
C VAL A 103 -17.77 -14.53 -7.75
N ALA A 104 -19.09 -14.59 -7.89
CA ALA A 104 -19.86 -13.48 -8.46
C ALA A 104 -19.77 -12.22 -7.60
N LEU A 105 -19.82 -12.35 -6.27
CA LEU A 105 -19.64 -11.22 -5.35
C LEU A 105 -18.32 -10.50 -5.59
N VAL A 106 -17.21 -11.24 -5.51
CA VAL A 106 -15.87 -10.65 -5.62
C VAL A 106 -15.63 -10.07 -7.02
N THR A 107 -16.15 -10.72 -8.07
CA THR A 107 -16.08 -10.19 -9.44
C THR A 107 -16.86 -8.89 -9.60
N TRP A 108 -18.04 -8.78 -9.00
CA TRP A 108 -18.79 -7.52 -8.98
C TRP A 108 -18.06 -6.44 -8.19
N LEU A 109 -17.59 -6.74 -6.96
CA LEU A 109 -16.82 -5.79 -6.15
C LEU A 109 -15.56 -5.28 -6.89
N GLY A 110 -14.85 -6.18 -7.58
CA GLY A 110 -13.69 -5.83 -8.39
C GLY A 110 -14.05 -4.93 -9.58
N ALA A 111 -15.15 -5.19 -10.26
CA ALA A 111 -15.66 -4.34 -11.34
C ALA A 111 -16.00 -2.93 -10.85
N GLU A 112 -16.75 -2.82 -9.75
CA GLU A 112 -17.04 -1.53 -9.10
C GLU A 112 -15.75 -0.84 -8.65
N SER A 113 -14.79 -1.59 -8.11
CA SER A 113 -13.50 -1.04 -7.68
C SER A 113 -12.64 -0.59 -8.86
N LYS A 114 -12.81 -1.14 -10.06
CA LYS A 114 -12.06 -0.76 -11.25
C LYS A 114 -12.62 0.51 -11.88
N ASP A 115 -13.93 0.74 -11.77
CA ASP A 115 -14.59 1.95 -12.26
C ASP A 115 -14.36 3.14 -11.33
N TYR A 116 -13.23 3.84 -11.51
CA TYR A 116 -12.82 5.01 -10.72
C TYR A 116 -13.79 6.20 -10.78
N LYS A 117 -14.68 6.25 -11.79
CA LYS A 117 -15.74 7.27 -11.91
C LYS A 117 -17.12 6.72 -11.54
N GLY A 118 -17.21 5.43 -11.22
CA GLY A 118 -18.44 4.76 -10.85
C GLY A 118 -19.06 5.36 -9.60
N ALA A 119 -20.39 5.42 -9.56
CA ALA A 119 -21.12 6.06 -8.47
C ALA A 119 -20.90 5.34 -7.13
N ILE A 120 -20.88 4.01 -7.14
CA ILE A 120 -20.64 3.18 -5.95
C ILE A 120 -19.23 3.41 -5.40
N ARG A 121 -18.20 3.36 -6.26
CA ARG A 121 -16.83 3.63 -5.85
C ARG A 121 -16.66 5.04 -5.33
N THR A 122 -17.21 6.05 -6.01
CA THR A 122 -17.13 7.45 -5.59
C THR A 122 -17.76 7.66 -4.21
N ALA A 123 -18.96 7.11 -3.99
CA ALA A 123 -19.67 7.24 -2.71
C ALA A 123 -18.97 6.52 -1.55
N SER A 124 -18.27 5.42 -1.82
CA SER A 124 -17.58 4.61 -0.79
C SER A 124 -16.08 4.93 -0.65
N ASN A 125 -15.53 5.83 -1.48
CA ASN A 125 -14.08 6.09 -1.51
C ASN A 125 -13.54 6.62 -0.17
N ASN A 126 -14.27 7.54 0.46
CA ASN A 126 -13.83 8.17 1.71
C ASN A 126 -13.92 7.25 2.94
N THR A 127 -14.69 6.17 2.85
CA THR A 127 -14.83 5.17 3.92
C THR A 127 -13.99 3.93 3.67
N GLY A 128 -13.54 3.71 2.43
CA GLY A 128 -12.92 2.45 2.02
C GLY A 128 -13.85 1.24 2.15
N ALA A 129 -15.17 1.43 2.16
CA ALA A 129 -16.13 0.34 2.37
C ALA A 129 -16.04 -0.74 1.28
N LEU A 130 -15.85 -0.34 0.01
CA LEU A 130 -15.69 -1.26 -1.10
C LEU A 130 -14.39 -2.08 -0.97
N ALA A 131 -13.27 -1.42 -0.67
CA ALA A 131 -11.99 -2.07 -0.43
C ALA A 131 -12.06 -3.05 0.76
N ALA A 132 -12.79 -2.69 1.83
CA ALA A 132 -13.01 -3.56 2.99
C ALA A 132 -13.68 -4.89 2.63
N LEU A 133 -14.65 -4.87 1.71
CA LEU A 133 -15.33 -6.06 1.26
C LEU A 133 -14.41 -6.93 0.40
N ILE A 134 -13.61 -6.31 -0.47
CA ILE A 134 -12.58 -7.02 -1.25
C ILE A 134 -11.54 -7.66 -0.32
N GLU A 135 -11.06 -6.93 0.70
CA GLU A 135 -10.17 -7.45 1.73
C GLU A 135 -10.80 -8.64 2.49
N THR A 136 -12.10 -8.57 2.79
CA THR A 136 -12.78 -9.65 3.51
C THR A 136 -12.91 -10.92 2.67
N TYR A 137 -13.29 -10.79 1.39
CA TYR A 137 -13.75 -11.91 0.56
C TYR A 137 -12.79 -12.32 -0.57
N GLY A 138 -11.89 -11.43 -0.98
CA GLY A 138 -11.02 -11.60 -2.15
C GLY A 138 -10.16 -12.85 -2.06
N ALA A 139 -9.35 -12.98 -1.00
CA ALA A 139 -8.52 -14.18 -0.80
C ALA A 139 -9.35 -15.46 -0.64
N GLN A 140 -10.56 -15.38 -0.08
CA GLN A 140 -11.43 -16.55 0.10
C GLN A 140 -11.87 -17.16 -1.25
N ARG A 141 -11.99 -16.34 -2.30
CA ARG A 141 -12.32 -16.82 -3.64
C ARG A 141 -11.29 -17.82 -4.17
N LEU A 142 -10.03 -17.71 -3.77
CA LEU A 142 -8.97 -18.63 -4.19
C LEU A 142 -9.25 -20.07 -3.76
N TYR A 143 -10.01 -20.30 -2.68
CA TYR A 143 -10.44 -21.64 -2.27
C TYR A 143 -11.51 -22.27 -3.18
N LYS A 144 -12.02 -21.51 -4.16
CA LYS A 144 -12.96 -21.97 -5.18
C LYS A 144 -12.34 -22.02 -6.58
N ASP A 145 -11.06 -21.68 -6.70
CA ASP A 145 -10.35 -21.57 -7.96
C ASP A 145 -9.50 -22.82 -8.23
N GLU A 146 -9.88 -23.63 -9.21
CA GLU A 146 -9.17 -24.89 -9.49
C GLU A 146 -7.73 -24.69 -9.95
N THR A 147 -7.47 -23.64 -10.74
CA THR A 147 -6.11 -23.30 -11.20
C THR A 147 -5.22 -22.99 -10.00
N PHE A 148 -5.74 -22.23 -9.03
CA PHE A 148 -5.00 -21.95 -7.81
C PHE A 148 -4.81 -23.18 -6.91
N LEU A 149 -5.84 -24.01 -6.75
CA LEU A 149 -5.79 -25.17 -5.85
C LEU A 149 -4.88 -26.30 -6.37
N LYS A 150 -4.83 -26.50 -7.70
CA LYS A 150 -4.13 -27.64 -8.33
C LYS A 150 -2.86 -27.22 -9.09
N GLY A 151 -2.68 -25.92 -9.36
CA GLY A 151 -1.53 -25.41 -10.10
C GLY A 151 -0.22 -25.51 -9.32
N ASP A 152 0.89 -25.48 -10.05
CA ASP A 152 2.21 -25.24 -9.46
C ASP A 152 2.36 -23.77 -9.00
N SER A 153 3.48 -23.43 -8.36
CA SER A 153 3.71 -22.06 -7.87
C SER A 153 3.60 -21.01 -8.99
N GLN A 154 4.01 -21.34 -10.22
CA GLN A 154 3.92 -20.41 -11.35
C GLN A 154 2.46 -20.16 -11.77
N ALA A 155 1.65 -21.21 -11.86
CA ALA A 155 0.22 -21.09 -12.15
C ALA A 155 -0.52 -20.34 -11.04
N LYS A 156 -0.18 -20.60 -9.77
CA LYS A 156 -0.75 -19.86 -8.63
C LYS A 156 -0.39 -18.37 -8.67
N LEU A 157 0.87 -18.04 -8.94
CA LEU A 157 1.33 -16.65 -9.09
C LEU A 157 0.60 -15.95 -10.24
N ALA A 158 0.52 -16.59 -11.41
CA ALA A 158 -0.20 -16.05 -12.56
C ALA A 158 -1.67 -15.76 -12.20
N ARG A 159 -2.30 -16.67 -11.45
CA ARG A 159 -3.68 -16.48 -11.02
C ARG A 159 -3.84 -15.33 -10.04
N ILE A 160 -2.96 -15.19 -9.04
CA ILE A 160 -2.95 -14.05 -8.10
C ILE A 160 -2.85 -12.74 -8.88
N LYS A 161 -1.93 -12.66 -9.85
CA LYS A 161 -1.73 -11.48 -10.70
C LYS A 161 -3.00 -11.11 -11.47
N GLU A 162 -3.66 -12.08 -12.10
CA GLU A 162 -4.94 -11.86 -12.79
C GLU A 162 -6.02 -11.29 -11.87
N LEU A 163 -6.16 -11.85 -10.66
CA LEU A 163 -7.17 -11.39 -9.71
C LEU A 163 -6.86 -9.98 -9.19
N TRP A 164 -5.59 -9.67 -8.97
CA TRP A 164 -5.16 -8.34 -8.61
C TRP A 164 -5.45 -7.29 -9.70
N GLU A 165 -5.16 -7.62 -10.97
CA GLU A 165 -5.47 -6.76 -12.13
C GLU A 165 -6.99 -6.57 -12.34
N ALA A 166 -7.78 -7.53 -11.91
CA ALA A 166 -9.24 -7.47 -11.87
C ALA A 166 -9.80 -6.72 -10.63
N ARG A 167 -8.93 -6.30 -9.68
CA ARG A 167 -9.33 -5.71 -8.38
C ARG A 167 -10.16 -6.65 -7.51
N GLU A 168 -9.96 -7.95 -7.69
CA GLU A 168 -10.63 -9.02 -6.94
C GLU A 168 -9.81 -9.50 -5.72
N LEU A 169 -8.58 -9.00 -5.58
CA LEU A 169 -7.76 -9.11 -4.38
C LEU A 169 -7.41 -7.72 -3.87
N ASP A 170 -7.31 -7.56 -2.55
CA ASP A 170 -6.72 -6.36 -1.98
C ASP A 170 -5.20 -6.34 -2.19
N GLN A 171 -4.60 -5.15 -2.13
CA GLN A 171 -3.17 -4.94 -2.30
C GLN A 171 -2.34 -5.74 -1.30
N GLY A 172 -2.71 -5.72 -0.02
CA GLY A 172 -1.99 -6.46 1.02
C GLY A 172 -2.04 -7.96 0.79
N GLN A 173 -3.22 -8.48 0.46
CA GLN A 173 -3.42 -9.90 0.15
C GLN A 173 -2.60 -10.35 -1.04
N CYS A 174 -2.59 -9.55 -2.13
CA CYS A 174 -1.78 -9.84 -3.30
C CYS A 174 -0.30 -9.95 -2.93
N TYR A 175 0.24 -9.01 -2.14
CA TYR A 175 1.66 -9.01 -1.77
C TYR A 175 2.04 -10.21 -0.92
N GLU A 176 1.24 -10.53 0.09
CA GLU A 176 1.50 -11.67 0.99
C GLU A 176 1.46 -13.00 0.22
N LEU A 177 0.44 -13.19 -0.62
CA LEU A 177 0.29 -14.40 -1.42
C LEU A 177 1.40 -14.53 -2.48
N THR A 178 1.73 -13.45 -3.19
CA THR A 178 2.83 -13.43 -4.17
C THR A 178 4.14 -13.83 -3.49
N ALA A 179 4.49 -13.19 -2.36
CA ALA A 179 5.72 -13.52 -1.64
C ALA A 179 5.74 -15.00 -1.18
N MET A 180 4.65 -15.49 -0.61
CA MET A 180 4.54 -16.87 -0.14
C MET A 180 4.84 -17.88 -1.25
N TYR A 181 4.22 -17.73 -2.42
CA TYR A 181 4.40 -18.68 -3.53
C TYR A 181 5.72 -18.51 -4.27
N ILE A 182 6.33 -17.33 -4.24
CA ILE A 182 7.73 -17.18 -4.65
C ILE A 182 8.61 -18.02 -3.71
N TYR A 183 8.47 -17.89 -2.39
CA TYR A 183 9.29 -18.67 -1.46
C TYR A 183 9.05 -20.19 -1.57
N GLU A 184 7.81 -20.62 -1.79
CA GLU A 184 7.49 -22.03 -2.09
C GLU A 184 8.24 -22.50 -3.35
N HIS A 185 8.21 -21.70 -4.42
CA HIS A 185 8.94 -22.00 -5.65
C HIS A 185 10.46 -22.08 -5.43
N LEU A 186 11.02 -21.21 -4.57
CA LEU A 186 12.45 -21.14 -4.29
C LEU A 186 12.94 -22.20 -3.27
N ALA A 187 12.03 -22.82 -2.51
CA ALA A 187 12.38 -23.78 -1.46
C ALA A 187 13.25 -24.97 -1.94
N PRO A 188 13.03 -25.57 -3.14
CA PRO A 188 13.86 -26.64 -3.67
C PRO A 188 15.32 -26.26 -3.96
N ALA A 189 15.67 -24.98 -3.95
CA ALA A 189 17.05 -24.54 -4.00
C ALA A 189 17.79 -24.74 -2.67
N ASN A 190 17.07 -25.00 -1.57
CA ASN A 190 17.62 -25.33 -0.26
C ASN A 190 18.70 -24.35 0.22
N GLY A 191 18.48 -23.06 0.00
CA GLY A 191 19.40 -22.00 0.42
C GLY A 191 20.60 -21.77 -0.52
N ASP A 192 20.76 -22.52 -1.61
CA ASP A 192 21.71 -22.17 -2.67
C ASP A 192 21.27 -20.87 -3.35
N ILE A 193 22.01 -19.78 -3.11
CA ILE A 193 21.63 -18.45 -3.55
C ILE A 193 21.67 -18.28 -5.08
N ASP A 194 22.61 -18.93 -5.75
CA ASP A 194 22.73 -18.85 -7.22
C ASP A 194 21.57 -19.60 -7.89
N LYS A 195 21.21 -20.76 -7.32
CA LYS A 195 20.03 -21.49 -7.77
C LYS A 195 18.73 -20.73 -7.48
N GLN A 196 18.61 -20.08 -6.32
CA GLN A 196 17.45 -19.24 -5.99
C GLN A 196 17.31 -18.06 -6.95
N ILE A 197 18.40 -17.35 -7.26
CA ILE A 197 18.39 -16.25 -8.22
C ILE A 197 17.99 -16.73 -9.61
N LYS A 198 18.53 -17.89 -10.05
CA LYS A 198 18.16 -18.49 -11.33
C LYS A 198 16.67 -18.81 -11.41
N MET A 199 16.13 -19.51 -10.40
CA MET A 199 14.71 -19.88 -10.33
C MET A 199 13.81 -18.64 -10.26
N PHE A 200 14.20 -17.64 -9.49
CA PHE A 200 13.47 -16.37 -9.44
C PHE A 200 13.48 -15.65 -10.80
N GLY A 201 14.61 -15.67 -11.52
CA GLY A 201 14.70 -15.19 -12.90
C GLY A 201 13.83 -15.96 -13.90
N GLU A 202 13.56 -17.25 -13.66
CA GLU A 202 12.62 -18.05 -14.46
C GLU A 202 11.17 -17.59 -14.24
N LEU A 203 10.75 -17.38 -12.98
CA LEU A 203 9.44 -16.78 -12.66
C LEU A 203 9.29 -15.38 -13.29
N ASN A 204 10.38 -14.60 -13.24
CA ASN A 204 10.48 -13.27 -13.82
C ASN A 204 10.21 -13.27 -15.33
N ARG A 205 10.82 -14.20 -16.05
CA ARG A 205 10.60 -14.40 -17.50
C ARG A 205 9.22 -14.93 -17.83
N ALA A 206 8.63 -15.74 -16.94
CA ALA A 206 7.28 -16.24 -17.09
C ALA A 206 6.19 -15.15 -16.95
N LYS A 207 6.54 -13.94 -16.47
CA LYS A 207 5.62 -12.79 -16.29
C LYS A 207 4.39 -13.13 -15.43
N CYS A 208 4.56 -14.07 -14.50
CA CYS A 208 3.50 -14.58 -13.65
C CYS A 208 3.35 -13.80 -12.34
N MET A 209 4.27 -12.88 -12.02
CA MET A 209 4.28 -12.18 -10.74
C MET A 209 3.92 -10.70 -10.89
N ASP A 210 3.27 -10.13 -9.89
CA ASP A 210 3.09 -8.68 -9.81
C ASP A 210 4.39 -8.01 -9.35
N TRP A 211 4.64 -6.79 -9.83
CA TRP A 211 5.90 -6.09 -9.54
C TRP A 211 6.10 -5.81 -8.05
N ALA A 212 5.06 -5.36 -7.35
CA ALA A 212 5.22 -4.83 -6.01
C ALA A 212 5.38 -5.94 -4.96
N GLY A 213 4.69 -7.07 -5.11
CA GLY A 213 4.87 -8.28 -4.30
C GLY A 213 6.22 -8.97 -4.53
N SER A 214 6.78 -8.86 -5.74
CA SER A 214 8.05 -9.51 -6.10
C SER A 214 9.29 -8.70 -5.72
N ALA A 215 9.17 -7.38 -5.67
CA ALA A 215 10.30 -6.47 -5.48
C ALA A 215 11.01 -6.65 -4.12
N SER A 216 10.28 -7.03 -3.06
CA SER A 216 10.89 -7.33 -1.76
C SER A 216 11.70 -8.62 -1.77
N VAL A 217 11.21 -9.67 -2.43
CA VAL A 217 11.93 -10.95 -2.56
C VAL A 217 13.16 -10.79 -3.44
N HIS A 218 13.04 -10.05 -4.54
CA HIS A 218 14.16 -9.65 -5.39
C HIS A 218 15.30 -9.02 -4.57
N ASP A 219 15.00 -7.98 -3.81
CA ASP A 219 16.01 -7.26 -3.03
C ASP A 219 16.62 -8.15 -1.95
N ALA A 220 15.82 -8.96 -1.26
CA ALA A 220 16.32 -9.89 -0.26
C ALA A 220 17.29 -10.91 -0.86
N LEU A 221 17.00 -11.44 -2.05
CA LEU A 221 17.89 -12.37 -2.76
C LEU A 221 19.19 -11.68 -3.18
N LEU A 222 19.12 -10.48 -3.76
CA LEU A 222 20.31 -9.77 -4.20
C LEU A 222 21.19 -9.30 -3.05
N THR A 223 20.61 -8.73 -1.98
CA THR A 223 21.35 -8.38 -0.77
C THR A 223 22.02 -9.59 -0.16
N ARG A 224 21.30 -10.72 -0.01
CA ARG A 224 21.89 -11.95 0.51
C ARG A 224 23.03 -12.47 -0.38
N ALA A 225 22.90 -12.37 -1.70
CA ALA A 225 23.98 -12.74 -2.61
C ALA A 225 25.23 -11.87 -2.40
N LEU A 226 25.06 -10.55 -2.26
CA LEU A 226 26.16 -9.61 -1.99
C LEU A 226 26.88 -9.88 -0.65
N GLU A 227 26.20 -10.50 0.32
CA GLU A 227 26.77 -10.85 1.62
C GLU A 227 27.39 -12.25 1.67
N THR A 228 26.85 -13.21 0.91
CA THR A 228 27.19 -14.63 1.07
C THR A 228 28.04 -15.21 -0.05
N LYS A 229 28.04 -14.60 -1.25
CA LYS A 229 28.85 -15.06 -2.37
C LYS A 229 30.32 -14.72 -2.14
N LYS A 230 31.16 -15.76 -1.99
CA LYS A 230 32.60 -15.62 -1.73
C LYS A 230 33.37 -15.03 -2.91
N ASP A 231 32.86 -15.19 -4.13
CA ASP A 231 33.42 -14.63 -5.35
C ASP A 231 33.18 -13.12 -5.49
N LEU A 232 32.24 -12.55 -4.71
CA LEU A 232 31.95 -11.12 -4.63
C LEU A 232 32.69 -10.47 -3.45
N ASP A 233 34.01 -10.64 -3.39
CA ASP A 233 34.88 -10.21 -2.27
C ASP A 233 35.33 -8.74 -2.35
N THR A 234 35.15 -8.05 -3.48
CA THR A 234 35.47 -6.62 -3.63
C THR A 234 34.24 -5.79 -4.00
N VAL A 235 34.32 -4.49 -3.73
CA VAL A 235 33.28 -3.52 -4.12
C VAL A 235 33.08 -3.55 -5.64
N GLU A 236 34.16 -3.55 -6.42
CA GLU A 236 34.09 -3.55 -7.88
C GLU A 236 33.39 -4.80 -8.42
N LYS A 237 33.68 -5.99 -7.86
CA LYS A 237 33.00 -7.22 -8.25
C LYS A 237 31.51 -7.18 -7.90
N LYS A 238 31.17 -6.65 -6.72
CA LYS A 238 29.77 -6.47 -6.30
C LYS A 238 29.02 -5.50 -7.22
N LEU A 239 29.62 -4.36 -7.57
CA LEU A 239 29.02 -3.38 -8.48
C LEU A 239 28.81 -3.95 -9.89
N ALA A 240 29.84 -4.62 -10.44
CA ALA A 240 29.74 -5.28 -11.73
C ALA A 240 28.63 -6.34 -11.75
N TRP A 241 28.55 -7.17 -10.70
CA TRP A 241 27.53 -8.20 -10.56
C TRP A 241 26.11 -7.64 -10.47
N ILE A 242 25.91 -6.55 -9.70
CA ILE A 242 24.62 -5.83 -9.69
C ILE A 242 24.29 -5.36 -11.11
N GLY A 243 25.24 -4.71 -11.79
CA GLY A 243 25.06 -4.22 -13.15
C GLY A 243 24.62 -5.28 -14.16
N GLU A 244 25.23 -6.47 -14.11
CA GLU A 244 24.88 -7.62 -14.94
C GLU A 244 23.43 -8.07 -14.68
N ARG A 245 23.07 -8.29 -13.42
CA ARG A 245 21.76 -8.88 -13.05
C ARG A 245 20.60 -7.93 -13.24
N THR A 246 20.83 -6.63 -13.09
CA THR A 246 19.80 -5.59 -13.18
C THR A 246 19.81 -4.85 -14.51
N SER A 247 20.60 -5.27 -15.50
CA SER A 247 20.69 -4.61 -16.81
C SER A 247 19.36 -4.64 -17.56
N ASN A 248 18.85 -3.49 -18.01
CA ASN A 248 17.59 -3.37 -18.75
C ASN A 248 17.53 -4.18 -20.07
N LYS A 249 18.68 -4.56 -20.63
CA LYS A 249 18.75 -5.29 -21.91
C LYS A 249 18.76 -6.81 -21.72
N ASP A 250 19.61 -7.27 -20.82
CA ASP A 250 19.99 -8.69 -20.74
C ASP A 250 19.94 -9.24 -19.31
N GLY A 251 19.62 -8.40 -18.32
CA GLY A 251 19.58 -8.78 -16.92
C GLY A 251 18.39 -9.68 -16.61
N ASP A 252 18.66 -10.83 -15.99
CA ASP A 252 17.65 -11.81 -15.58
C ASP A 252 16.55 -11.21 -14.69
N LEU A 253 16.81 -10.06 -14.05
CA LEU A 253 15.95 -9.40 -13.07
C LEU A 253 15.60 -7.95 -13.44
N SER A 254 15.90 -7.55 -14.67
CA SER A 254 15.83 -6.17 -15.18
C SER A 254 14.53 -5.41 -14.92
N TRP A 255 13.37 -6.03 -15.16
CA TRP A 255 12.08 -5.35 -15.02
C TRP A 255 11.62 -5.18 -13.57
N MET A 256 12.23 -5.87 -12.60
CA MET A 256 11.90 -5.70 -11.17
C MET A 256 12.63 -4.52 -10.54
N VAL A 257 13.63 -3.95 -11.23
CA VAL A 257 14.45 -2.84 -10.75
C VAL A 257 13.91 -1.50 -11.25
N VAL A 258 12.61 -1.28 -11.12
CA VAL A 258 11.98 0.02 -11.39
C VAL A 258 12.22 0.95 -10.20
N GLY A 259 12.68 2.17 -10.48
CA GLY A 259 12.90 3.22 -9.48
C GLY A 259 14.22 3.07 -8.70
N ARG A 260 14.23 3.45 -7.42
CA ARG A 260 15.43 3.56 -6.59
C ARG A 260 15.99 2.22 -6.05
N ARG A 261 15.44 1.07 -6.45
CA ARG A 261 15.86 -0.26 -5.95
C ARG A 261 17.32 -0.57 -6.29
N ARG A 262 17.74 -0.27 -7.53
CA ARG A 262 19.15 -0.41 -7.96
C ARG A 262 20.09 0.45 -7.12
N LEU A 263 19.67 1.70 -6.89
CA LEU A 263 20.39 2.64 -6.04
C LEU A 263 20.55 2.08 -4.62
N THR A 264 19.51 1.48 -4.04
CA THR A 264 19.60 0.85 -2.70
C THR A 264 20.64 -0.27 -2.65
N LEU A 265 20.74 -1.11 -3.68
CA LEU A 265 21.77 -2.15 -3.77
C LEU A 265 23.17 -1.55 -3.88
N PHE A 266 23.35 -0.51 -4.68
CA PHE A 266 24.62 0.21 -4.76
C PHE A 266 24.99 0.87 -3.44
N MET A 267 24.04 1.53 -2.78
CA MET A 267 24.26 2.12 -1.45
C MET A 267 24.69 1.06 -0.45
N HIS A 268 24.02 -0.11 -0.42
CA HIS A 268 24.38 -1.21 0.47
C HIS A 268 25.84 -1.68 0.27
N VAL A 269 26.32 -1.74 -0.98
CA VAL A 269 27.71 -2.09 -1.29
C VAL A 269 28.69 -0.97 -0.91
N LEU A 270 28.30 0.28 -1.15
CA LEU A 270 29.19 1.43 -1.05
C LEU A 270 29.23 2.07 0.34
N ASP A 271 28.28 1.78 1.23
CA ASP A 271 28.12 2.51 2.48
C ASP A 271 29.38 2.50 3.35
N GLY A 272 30.02 1.34 3.46
CA GLY A 272 31.29 1.20 4.18
C GLY A 272 32.43 1.99 3.53
N THR A 273 32.49 2.06 2.20
CA THR A 273 33.50 2.82 1.46
C THR A 273 33.27 4.33 1.56
N MET A 274 32.01 4.78 1.54
CA MET A 274 31.66 6.20 1.50
C MET A 274 31.67 6.86 2.89
N SER A 275 31.41 6.09 3.95
CA SER A 275 31.25 6.63 5.32
C SER A 275 32.48 7.36 5.86
N GLY A 276 33.69 7.00 5.40
CA GLY A 276 34.95 7.62 5.84
C GLY A 276 35.46 8.76 4.96
N LEU A 277 34.78 9.06 3.85
CA LEU A 277 35.26 10.00 2.83
C LEU A 277 34.59 11.38 2.94
N GLY A 278 35.33 12.42 2.57
CA GLY A 278 34.79 13.76 2.34
C GLY A 278 33.93 13.82 1.07
N MET A 279 33.14 14.89 0.90
CA MET A 279 32.23 15.03 -0.25
C MET A 279 32.95 14.94 -1.61
N GLU A 280 34.08 15.63 -1.75
CA GLU A 280 34.88 15.60 -2.99
C GLU A 280 35.48 14.21 -3.26
N GLU A 281 35.90 13.51 -2.20
CA GLU A 281 36.45 12.16 -2.29
C GLU A 281 35.36 11.13 -2.67
N ARG A 282 34.13 11.28 -2.16
CA ARG A 282 32.97 10.46 -2.56
C ARG A 282 32.63 10.68 -4.02
N ALA A 283 32.56 11.93 -4.47
CA ALA A 283 32.29 12.26 -5.86
C ALA A 283 33.37 11.69 -6.79
N ALA A 284 34.65 11.79 -6.42
CA ALA A 284 35.76 11.21 -7.17
C ALA A 284 35.67 9.67 -7.23
N LYS A 285 35.23 9.01 -6.14
CA LYS A 285 35.01 7.55 -6.15
C LYS A 285 33.85 7.14 -7.04
N ILE A 286 32.74 7.87 -7.03
CA ILE A 286 31.61 7.62 -7.91
C ILE A 286 32.02 7.79 -9.38
N ASP A 287 32.76 8.85 -9.71
CA ASP A 287 33.33 9.07 -11.05
C ASP A 287 34.31 7.96 -11.46
N GLU A 288 35.15 7.48 -10.55
CA GLU A 288 36.02 6.32 -10.78
C GLU A 288 35.23 5.07 -11.15
N TYR A 289 34.15 4.75 -10.41
CA TYR A 289 33.30 3.60 -10.71
C TYR A 289 32.57 3.75 -12.04
N GLN A 290 32.11 4.96 -12.37
CA GLN A 290 31.48 5.25 -13.66
C GLN A 290 32.47 5.08 -14.82
N LYS A 291 33.71 5.59 -14.70
CA LYS A 291 34.77 5.44 -15.72
C LYS A 291 35.20 4.00 -15.95
N LYS A 292 35.00 3.13 -14.95
CA LYS A 292 35.23 1.68 -15.06
C LYS A 292 34.01 0.92 -15.60
N ASP A 293 32.95 1.61 -16.02
CA ASP A 293 31.68 1.04 -16.47
C ASP A 293 31.00 0.13 -15.43
N LEU A 294 31.30 0.32 -14.14
CA LEU A 294 30.69 -0.46 -13.05
C LEU A 294 29.29 0.04 -12.67
N ILE A 295 29.04 1.33 -12.94
CA ILE A 295 27.75 2.00 -12.76
C ILE A 295 27.47 2.86 -13.99
N SER A 296 26.21 3.05 -14.35
CA SER A 296 25.84 3.92 -15.48
C SER A 296 25.88 5.40 -15.08
N SER A 297 25.79 6.30 -16.07
CA SER A 297 25.73 7.75 -15.80
C SER A 297 24.52 8.16 -14.96
N SER A 298 23.36 7.49 -15.13
CA SER A 298 22.19 7.74 -14.28
C SER A 298 22.43 7.26 -12.85
N ASP A 299 23.04 6.08 -12.67
CA ASP A 299 23.37 5.57 -11.33
C ASP A 299 24.37 6.49 -10.61
N ALA A 300 25.36 7.01 -11.33
CA ALA A 300 26.33 7.97 -10.81
C ALA A 300 25.67 9.29 -10.39
N SER A 301 24.69 9.78 -11.16
CA SER A 301 23.91 10.96 -10.79
C SER A 301 23.14 10.74 -9.48
N ASP A 302 22.44 9.61 -9.36
CA ASP A 302 21.65 9.27 -8.17
C ASP A 302 22.53 9.05 -6.92
N LEU A 303 23.69 8.42 -7.10
CA LEU A 303 24.67 8.23 -6.02
C LEU A 303 25.28 9.56 -5.58
N ASN A 304 25.59 10.47 -6.50
CA ASN A 304 26.07 11.81 -6.15
C ASN A 304 25.00 12.60 -5.38
N ALA A 305 23.74 12.55 -5.82
CA ALA A 305 22.63 13.15 -5.07
C ALA A 305 22.51 12.57 -3.65
N THR A 306 22.81 11.28 -3.48
CA THR A 306 22.69 10.59 -2.19
C THR A 306 23.86 10.88 -1.25
N TYR A 307 25.09 10.85 -1.75
CA TYR A 307 26.31 10.87 -0.93
C TYR A 307 27.03 12.22 -0.89
N CYS A 308 26.76 13.10 -1.85
CA CYS A 308 27.52 14.33 -2.10
C CYS A 308 26.66 15.61 -1.99
N GLU A 309 25.33 15.53 -1.96
CA GLU A 309 24.47 16.69 -1.69
C GLU A 309 24.37 16.96 -0.17
N ARG A 310 24.43 18.25 0.22
CA ARG A 310 24.17 18.67 1.61
C ARG A 310 22.70 18.42 1.94
N LYS A 311 22.44 17.58 2.95
CA LYS A 311 21.18 17.66 3.71
C LYS A 311 21.20 18.88 4.62
#